data_AF-A0A9P3B9I8-F1
#
_entry.id   AF-A0A9P3B9I8-F1
#
_cell.length_a   1.000
_cell.length_b   1.000
_cell.length_c   1.000
_cell.angle_alpha   90.00
_cell.angle_beta   90.00
_cell.angle_gamma   90.00
#
_symmetry.space_group_name_H-M   'P 1'
#
loop_
_entity.id
_entity.type
_entity.pdbx_description
1 polymer ?
#
loop_
_entity_poly.entity_id
_entity_poly.type
_entity_poly.pdbx_seq_one_letter_code
_entity_poly.pdbx_strand_id
1 'polypeptide(L)'
;MLSHARIIFRKLRGIGSRGSRGSEPAPSVPATTAESETVNPSPRAIHISDVERSPTKLPRKPWSDAQSMTIIVVNAKGAADCSKFYHLLQRETGWGFLDPTDDGNTDYLCDGYTYNVCFSPPPSDSRPMSALLCLFQHIGLIFTYDASSRESWDEMVTAYERMRSRCKDRALPFLATMIAAMDEGEGEAAVSHAEAEAFATQRNCRFVKFSPRTGRGTCDAVGSLVELAHGARDQYTKGQAGDAQRYKRANAIEALFSSQG
;
A
#
# COMPACT_ATOMS: atom_id res chain seq x y z
N MET A 1 8.49 29.17 22.90
CA MET A 1 8.70 30.04 21.73
C MET A 1 7.65 29.69 20.70
N LEU A 2 6.82 30.67 20.34
CA LEU A 2 5.90 30.63 19.19
C LEU A 2 6.72 30.31 17.91
N SER A 3 6.19 29.67 16.86
CA SER A 3 5.39 30.39 15.86
C SER A 3 5.17 29.55 14.58
N HIS A 4 3.90 29.47 14.15
CA HIS A 4 3.37 29.50 12.76
C HIS A 4 3.72 28.34 11.79
N ALA A 5 2.79 27.47 11.39
CA ALA A 5 1.59 27.64 10.54
C ALA A 5 1.88 27.95 9.05
N ARG A 6 1.38 27.11 8.13
CA ARG A 6 0.23 27.46 7.26
C ARG A 6 -0.15 26.36 6.26
N ILE A 7 -1.39 25.94 6.38
CA ILE A 7 -2.25 25.34 5.35
C ILE A 7 -2.50 26.39 4.27
N ILE A 8 -2.45 26.01 2.98
CA ILE A 8 -2.97 26.84 1.89
C ILE A 8 -3.97 26.01 1.07
N PHE A 9 -5.25 26.28 1.31
CA PHE A 9 -6.31 26.14 0.33
C PHE A 9 -6.43 27.46 -0.44
N ARG A 10 -6.54 27.41 -1.77
CA ARG A 10 -7.14 28.51 -2.55
C ARG A 10 -8.08 27.97 -3.62
N LYS A 11 -9.38 28.14 -3.35
CA LYS A 11 -10.41 28.41 -4.37
C LYS A 11 -10.26 29.86 -4.87
N LEU A 12 -10.68 30.10 -6.11
CA LEU A 12 -11.52 31.22 -6.63
C LEU A 12 -11.49 31.11 -8.17
N ARG A 13 -12.56 30.72 -8.86
CA ARG A 13 -13.79 31.48 -9.24
C ARG A 13 -13.47 32.83 -9.89
N GLY A 14 -13.77 32.94 -11.19
CA GLY A 14 -13.46 34.10 -12.03
C GLY A 14 -14.41 35.28 -11.93
N ILE A 15 -14.07 36.34 -12.67
CA ILE A 15 -14.88 37.47 -13.16
C ILE A 15 -14.13 38.01 -14.39
N GLY A 16 -14.85 38.25 -15.50
CA GLY A 16 -14.32 38.96 -16.67
C GLY A 16 -14.57 40.47 -16.63
N SER A 17 -13.81 41.25 -17.42
CA SER A 17 -14.28 42.43 -18.16
C SER A 17 -13.17 43.05 -19.05
N ARG A 18 -13.54 43.28 -20.32
CA ARG A 18 -13.13 44.30 -21.32
C ARG A 18 -11.85 45.16 -21.13
N GLY A 19 -10.95 45.05 -22.13
CA GLY A 19 -10.68 46.06 -23.17
C GLY A 19 -9.73 47.25 -22.90
N SER A 20 -8.60 47.33 -23.64
CA SER A 20 -8.28 48.42 -24.62
C SER A 20 -6.90 48.21 -25.27
N ARG A 21 -6.75 48.77 -26.48
CA ARG A 21 -5.62 48.70 -27.43
C ARG A 21 -4.40 49.53 -27.00
N GLY A 22 -3.19 49.12 -27.44
CA GLY A 22 -2.09 50.07 -27.70
C GLY A 22 -0.68 49.48 -27.81
N SER A 23 -0.27 49.14 -29.04
CA SER A 23 1.07 49.32 -29.66
C SER A 23 2.32 48.53 -29.17
N GLU A 24 3.12 48.10 -30.16
CA GLU A 24 4.21 47.10 -30.22
C GLU A 24 5.65 47.72 -30.03
N PRO A 25 6.82 47.03 -30.21
CA PRO A 25 7.61 46.33 -29.17
C PRO A 25 9.12 46.74 -29.04
N ALA A 26 9.84 46.00 -28.17
CA ALA A 26 11.31 45.70 -28.09
C ALA A 26 12.19 46.53 -27.10
N PRO A 27 13.33 46.01 -26.55
CA PRO A 27 14.04 44.77 -26.91
C PRO A 27 14.35 43.78 -25.76
N SER A 28 14.75 42.60 -26.23
CA SER A 28 15.15 41.36 -25.58
C SER A 28 16.11 41.48 -24.39
N VAL A 29 15.69 40.95 -23.24
CA VAL A 29 16.57 40.53 -22.14
C VAL A 29 16.59 39.00 -22.16
N PRO A 30 17.75 38.33 -22.07
CA PRO A 30 17.78 36.88 -21.94
C PRO A 30 17.10 36.52 -20.63
N ALA A 31 15.94 35.88 -20.70
CA ALA A 31 15.33 35.25 -19.55
C ALA A 31 16.29 34.13 -19.12
N THR A 32 16.95 34.32 -17.98
CA THR A 32 17.59 33.23 -17.26
C THR A 32 16.49 32.22 -16.95
N THR A 33 16.43 31.16 -17.73
CA THR A 33 15.62 29.99 -17.46
C THR A 33 16.11 29.47 -16.12
N ALA A 34 15.42 29.83 -15.04
CA ALA A 34 15.51 29.09 -13.80
C ALA A 34 15.04 27.69 -14.18
N GLU A 35 16.00 26.76 -14.35
CA GLU A 35 15.70 25.34 -14.42
C GLU A 35 14.89 25.04 -13.18
N SER A 36 13.58 24.91 -13.37
CA SER A 36 12.70 24.35 -12.38
C SER A 36 13.28 22.98 -12.08
N GLU A 37 13.87 22.85 -10.89
CA GLU A 37 14.36 21.61 -10.34
C GLU A 37 13.25 20.57 -10.56
N THR A 38 13.41 19.73 -11.59
CA THR A 38 12.47 18.66 -11.87
C THR A 38 12.64 17.71 -10.71
N VAL A 39 11.77 17.87 -9.70
CA VAL A 39 11.62 16.90 -8.62
C VAL A 39 11.36 15.58 -9.32
N ASN A 40 12.37 14.73 -9.37
CA ASN A 40 12.23 13.40 -9.96
C ASN A 40 11.03 12.76 -9.26
N PRO A 41 10.02 12.29 -10.01
CA PRO A 41 8.86 11.69 -9.39
C PRO A 41 9.31 10.55 -8.50
N SER A 42 8.66 10.40 -7.34
CA SER A 42 8.89 9.26 -6.46
C SER A 42 8.84 7.96 -7.27
N PRO A 43 9.75 7.02 -7.02
CA PRO A 43 9.84 5.82 -7.83
C PRO A 43 8.53 5.04 -7.70
N ARG A 44 7.97 4.68 -8.86
CA ARG A 44 6.72 3.92 -8.95
C ARG A 44 7.03 2.43 -8.93
N ALA A 45 6.28 1.67 -8.14
CA ALA A 45 6.38 0.22 -8.17
C ALA A 45 5.65 -0.35 -9.40
N ILE A 46 6.28 -1.33 -10.05
CA ILE A 46 5.76 -1.99 -11.25
C ILE A 46 5.79 -3.50 -11.02
N HIS A 47 4.65 -4.16 -11.21
CA HIS A 47 4.56 -5.62 -11.09
C HIS A 47 5.40 -6.30 -12.19
N ILE A 48 6.04 -7.44 -11.87
CA ILE A 48 6.96 -8.12 -12.78
C ILE A 48 6.34 -8.49 -14.13
N SER A 49 5.05 -8.85 -14.18
CA SER A 49 4.36 -9.15 -15.44
C SER A 49 4.40 -7.98 -16.42
N ASP A 50 4.31 -6.76 -15.92
CA ASP A 50 4.29 -5.55 -16.75
C ASP A 50 5.71 -5.19 -17.20
N VAL A 51 6.71 -5.49 -16.36
CA VAL A 51 8.12 -5.38 -16.75
C VAL A 51 8.46 -6.34 -17.88
N GLU A 52 7.95 -7.58 -17.83
CA GLU A 52 8.21 -8.60 -18.85
C GLU A 52 7.44 -8.37 -20.14
N ARG A 53 6.24 -7.77 -20.06
CA ARG A 53 5.49 -7.31 -21.24
C ARG A 53 6.07 -6.05 -21.87
N SER A 54 6.85 -5.27 -21.12
CA SER A 54 7.45 -4.04 -21.63
C SER A 54 8.51 -4.36 -22.70
N PRO A 55 8.47 -3.71 -23.87
CA PRO A 55 9.50 -3.85 -24.89
C PRO A 55 10.84 -3.24 -24.44
N THR A 56 10.81 -2.39 -23.41
CA THR A 56 11.99 -1.76 -22.83
C THR A 56 12.39 -2.49 -21.57
N LYS A 57 13.62 -3.02 -21.54
CA LYS A 57 14.20 -3.60 -20.31
C LYS A 57 14.35 -2.49 -19.28
N LEU A 58 13.59 -2.58 -18.20
CA LEU A 58 13.77 -1.67 -17.08
C LEU A 58 15.13 -1.96 -16.42
N PRO A 59 15.90 -0.92 -16.06
CA PRO A 59 17.19 -1.10 -15.42
C PRO A 59 17.00 -1.80 -14.07
N ARG A 60 17.62 -2.96 -13.91
CA ARG A 60 17.82 -3.59 -12.58
C ARG A 60 19.17 -3.12 -12.05
N LYS A 61 19.23 -2.72 -10.79
CA LYS A 61 20.51 -2.40 -10.16
C LYS A 61 21.32 -3.70 -10.05
N PRO A 62 22.50 -3.80 -10.68
CA PRO A 62 23.33 -4.97 -10.53
C PRO A 62 23.64 -5.14 -9.04
N TRP A 63 23.45 -6.36 -8.54
CA TRP A 63 23.92 -6.79 -7.21
C TRP A 63 23.13 -6.20 -6.04
N SER A 64 21.94 -5.63 -6.28
CA SER A 64 21.00 -5.34 -5.20
C SER A 64 20.27 -6.62 -4.78
N ASP A 65 20.47 -7.05 -3.54
CA ASP A 65 19.69 -8.15 -2.96
C ASP A 65 18.20 -7.83 -2.98
N ALA A 66 17.39 -8.84 -3.30
CA ALA A 66 15.94 -8.72 -3.27
C ALA A 66 15.45 -8.40 -1.84
N GLN A 67 14.58 -7.39 -1.76
CA GLN A 67 13.89 -7.04 -0.53
C GLN A 67 12.73 -8.00 -0.30
N SER A 68 12.61 -8.54 0.91
CA SER A 68 11.51 -9.46 1.25
C SER A 68 10.41 -8.71 1.99
N MET A 69 9.19 -8.83 1.48
CA MET A 69 7.99 -8.22 2.03
C MET A 69 6.90 -9.28 2.24
N THR A 70 6.19 -9.19 3.35
CA THR A 70 4.94 -9.96 3.55
C THR A 70 3.78 -9.00 3.77
N ILE A 71 2.61 -9.37 3.25
CA ILE A 71 1.35 -8.68 3.47
C ILE A 71 0.44 -9.61 4.25
N ILE A 72 0.16 -9.24 5.50
CA ILE A 72 -0.81 -9.94 6.33
C ILE A 72 -2.20 -9.50 5.89
N VAL A 73 -3.06 -10.46 5.53
CA VAL A 73 -4.44 -10.22 5.13
C VAL A 73 -5.37 -10.67 6.24
N VAL A 74 -6.05 -9.72 6.89
CA VAL A 74 -7.10 -9.98 7.87
C VAL A 74 -8.44 -9.85 7.15
N ASN A 75 -9.15 -10.96 6.99
CA ASN A 75 -10.42 -10.97 6.25
C ASN A 75 -11.62 -11.03 7.18
N ALA A 76 -12.59 -10.13 6.96
CA ALA A 76 -13.92 -10.28 7.50
C ALA A 76 -14.71 -11.35 6.73
N LYS A 77 -15.85 -11.77 7.29
CA LYS A 77 -16.76 -12.71 6.66
C LYS A 77 -17.13 -12.26 5.25
N GLY A 78 -17.08 -13.20 4.31
CA GLY A 78 -17.38 -12.95 2.89
C GLY A 78 -16.25 -12.29 2.08
N ALA A 79 -15.22 -11.75 2.73
CA ALA A 79 -14.10 -11.10 2.04
C ALA A 79 -13.00 -12.09 1.63
N ALA A 80 -12.04 -11.65 0.81
CA ALA A 80 -10.89 -12.47 0.45
C ALA A 80 -9.91 -12.63 1.61
N ASP A 81 -9.57 -13.88 1.89
CA ASP A 81 -8.36 -14.27 2.63
C ASP A 81 -7.08 -14.05 1.79
N CYS A 82 -5.91 -14.36 2.35
CA CYS A 82 -4.62 -14.17 1.70
C CYS A 82 -4.46 -14.96 0.38
N SER A 83 -5.02 -16.17 0.28
CA SER A 83 -4.93 -16.98 -0.95
C SER A 83 -5.83 -16.40 -2.05
N LYS A 84 -7.06 -16.04 -1.70
CA LYS A 84 -7.96 -15.34 -2.62
C LYS A 84 -7.37 -14.01 -3.07
N PHE A 85 -6.69 -13.28 -2.19
CA PHE A 85 -6.02 -12.03 -2.52
C PHE A 85 -4.91 -12.25 -3.57
N TYR A 86 -4.10 -13.29 -3.39
CA TYR A 86 -3.10 -13.68 -4.38
C TYR A 86 -3.74 -14.02 -5.74
N HIS A 87 -4.84 -14.76 -5.75
CA HIS A 87 -5.57 -15.06 -6.99
C HIS A 87 -6.18 -13.81 -7.65
N LEU A 88 -6.59 -12.81 -6.88
CA LEU A 88 -7.03 -11.52 -7.45
C LEU A 88 -5.89 -10.81 -8.15
N LEU A 89 -4.69 -10.81 -7.56
CA LEU A 89 -3.50 -10.27 -8.23
C LEU A 89 -3.19 -11.01 -9.53
N GLN A 90 -3.24 -12.35 -9.52
CA GLN A 90 -3.05 -13.16 -10.74
C GLN A 90 -4.09 -12.84 -11.82
N ARG A 91 -5.35 -12.65 -11.44
CA ARG A 91 -6.43 -12.24 -12.36
C ARG A 91 -6.17 -10.87 -12.98
N GLU A 92 -5.77 -9.90 -12.18
CA GLU A 92 -5.53 -8.53 -12.67
C GLU A 92 -4.34 -8.48 -13.63
N THR A 93 -3.26 -9.18 -13.28
CA THR A 93 -2.03 -9.21 -14.09
C THR A 93 -2.18 -10.13 -15.31
N GLY A 94 -3.11 -11.08 -15.28
CA GLY A 94 -3.20 -12.17 -16.25
C GLY A 94 -1.96 -13.07 -16.23
N TRP A 95 -1.22 -13.07 -15.11
CA TRP A 95 0.01 -13.81 -14.91
C TRP A 95 -0.24 -15.05 -14.03
N GLY A 96 0.40 -16.18 -14.36
CA GLY A 96 0.45 -17.35 -13.47
C GLY A 96 -0.87 -18.09 -13.24
N PHE A 97 -1.83 -18.06 -14.18
CA PHE A 97 -3.18 -18.55 -13.90
C PHE A 97 -3.27 -20.03 -13.47
N LEU A 98 -2.25 -20.88 -13.66
CA LEU A 98 -2.26 -22.31 -13.32
C LEU A 98 -0.84 -22.88 -13.16
N ASP A 99 -0.04 -22.38 -12.20
CA ASP A 99 1.16 -23.13 -11.75
C ASP A 99 0.91 -23.70 -10.34
N PRO A 100 0.69 -25.03 -10.21
CA PRO A 100 0.47 -25.67 -8.90
C PRO A 100 1.74 -25.74 -8.04
N THR A 101 2.91 -25.37 -8.57
CA THR A 101 4.17 -25.26 -7.81
C THR A 101 4.45 -23.83 -7.33
N ASP A 102 3.58 -22.89 -7.68
CA ASP A 102 3.66 -21.50 -7.26
C ASP A 102 3.58 -21.40 -5.74
N ASP A 103 4.58 -20.74 -5.15
CA ASP A 103 4.73 -20.55 -3.71
C ASP A 103 3.85 -19.41 -3.17
N GLY A 104 3.04 -18.78 -4.04
CA GLY A 104 2.13 -17.70 -3.67
C GLY A 104 2.84 -16.35 -3.54
N ASN A 105 4.03 -16.22 -4.14
CA ASN A 105 4.81 -14.99 -4.16
C ASN A 105 4.66 -14.22 -5.47
N THR A 106 4.95 -12.94 -5.41
CA THR A 106 4.93 -12.04 -6.56
C THR A 106 6.08 -11.05 -6.46
N ASP A 107 6.63 -10.63 -7.59
CA ASP A 107 7.72 -9.68 -7.63
C ASP A 107 7.27 -8.30 -8.14
N TYR A 108 7.79 -7.26 -7.50
CA TYR A 108 7.67 -5.87 -7.93
C TYR A 108 9.05 -5.24 -8.12
N LEU A 109 9.16 -4.37 -9.12
CA LEU A 109 10.34 -3.54 -9.34
C LEU A 109 10.04 -2.11 -8.90
N CYS A 110 10.90 -1.51 -8.08
CA CYS A 110 10.81 -0.11 -7.67
C CYS A 110 12.23 0.50 -7.61
N ASP A 111 12.49 1.55 -8.38
CA ASP A 111 13.83 2.17 -8.56
C ASP A 111 14.96 1.17 -8.87
N GLY A 112 14.65 0.14 -9.67
CA GLY A 112 15.60 -0.91 -10.03
C GLY A 112 15.89 -1.94 -8.93
N TYR A 113 15.22 -1.86 -7.77
CA TYR A 113 15.24 -2.88 -6.72
C TYR A 113 14.06 -3.83 -6.86
N THR A 114 14.31 -5.13 -6.66
CA THR A 114 13.27 -6.15 -6.63
C THR A 114 12.71 -6.33 -5.21
N TYR A 115 11.40 -6.40 -5.12
CA TYR A 115 10.64 -6.72 -3.91
C TYR A 115 9.90 -8.02 -4.13
N ASN A 116 10.28 -9.05 -3.40
CA ASN A 116 9.54 -10.30 -3.33
C ASN A 116 8.45 -10.16 -2.26
N VAL A 117 7.20 -10.21 -2.69
CA VAL A 117 6.01 -9.99 -1.88
C VAL A 117 5.28 -11.32 -1.72
N CYS A 118 5.00 -11.68 -0.47
CA CYS A 118 4.14 -12.82 -0.15
C CYS A 118 2.89 -12.37 0.59
N PHE A 119 1.84 -13.20 0.55
CA PHE A 119 0.61 -12.98 1.30
C PHE A 119 0.51 -14.01 2.43
N SER A 120 0.11 -13.58 3.62
CA SER A 120 0.02 -14.47 4.78
C SER A 120 -1.26 -14.22 5.57
N PRO A 121 -1.84 -15.25 6.20
CA PRO A 121 -2.90 -15.05 7.17
C PRO A 121 -2.35 -14.39 8.44
N PRO A 122 -3.21 -13.89 9.33
CA PRO A 122 -2.78 -13.41 10.63
C PRO A 122 -2.17 -14.54 11.47
N PRO A 123 -1.12 -14.27 12.29
CA PRO A 123 -0.61 -15.24 13.25
C PRO A 123 -1.71 -15.75 14.18
N SER A 124 -1.61 -17.01 14.59
CA SER A 124 -2.53 -17.62 15.56
C SER A 124 -1.76 -18.46 16.57
N ASP A 125 -2.36 -18.73 17.74
CA ASP A 125 -1.70 -19.53 18.78
C ASP A 125 -1.38 -20.97 18.30
N SER A 126 -2.15 -21.48 17.35
CA SER A 126 -1.92 -22.77 16.68
C SER A 126 -0.85 -22.75 15.57
N ARG A 127 -0.43 -21.55 15.14
CA ARG A 127 0.57 -21.33 14.10
C ARG A 127 1.39 -20.09 14.47
N PRO A 128 2.34 -20.20 15.42
CA PRO A 128 3.23 -19.11 15.72
C PRO A 128 4.04 -18.76 14.47
N MET A 129 4.05 -17.47 14.11
CA MET A 129 4.67 -16.99 12.86
C MET A 129 5.87 -16.09 13.10
N SER A 130 6.28 -15.84 14.35
CA SER A 130 7.38 -14.91 14.65
C SER A 130 8.67 -15.25 13.90
N ALA A 131 9.09 -16.52 13.89
CA ALA A 131 10.28 -16.94 13.16
C ALA A 131 10.20 -16.64 11.65
N LEU A 132 9.04 -16.85 11.04
CA LEU A 132 8.80 -16.54 9.63
C LEU A 132 8.78 -15.01 9.39
N LEU A 133 8.07 -14.26 10.24
CA LEU A 133 7.98 -12.80 10.16
C LEU A 133 9.36 -12.11 10.31
N CYS A 134 10.31 -12.75 10.99
CA CYS A 134 11.69 -12.25 11.12
C CYS A 134 12.48 -12.28 9.80
N LEU A 135 12.04 -13.05 8.81
CA LEU A 135 12.70 -13.13 7.51
C LEU A 135 12.37 -11.92 6.62
N PHE A 136 11.25 -11.26 6.87
CA PHE A 136 10.77 -10.13 6.08
C PHE A 136 11.34 -8.82 6.59
N GLN A 137 11.81 -7.98 5.68
CA GLN A 137 12.24 -6.61 5.97
C GLN A 137 11.01 -5.71 6.14
N HIS A 138 9.98 -5.95 5.33
CA HIS A 138 8.77 -5.14 5.27
C HIS A 138 7.53 -5.99 5.58
N ILE A 139 6.63 -5.46 6.41
CA ILE A 139 5.38 -6.13 6.78
C ILE A 139 4.24 -5.14 6.59
N GLY A 140 3.39 -5.39 5.60
CA GLY A 140 2.14 -4.65 5.38
C GLY A 140 0.96 -5.37 6.04
N LEU A 141 -0.12 -4.62 6.27
CA LEU A 141 -1.38 -5.17 6.78
C LEU A 141 -2.55 -4.68 5.92
N ILE A 142 -3.41 -5.61 5.49
CA ILE A 142 -4.65 -5.29 4.77
C ILE A 142 -5.82 -5.91 5.53
N PHE A 143 -6.80 -5.08 5.87
CA PHE A 143 -8.11 -5.52 6.33
C PHE A 143 -9.05 -5.56 5.14
N THR A 144 -9.64 -6.71 4.84
CA THR A 144 -10.61 -6.87 3.75
C THR A 144 -12.03 -7.02 4.30
N TYR A 145 -13.01 -6.40 3.62
CA TYR A 145 -14.43 -6.56 3.88
C TYR A 145 -15.23 -6.62 2.58
N ASP A 146 -16.41 -7.21 2.61
CA ASP A 146 -17.36 -7.22 1.50
C ASP A 146 -18.17 -5.92 1.48
N ALA A 147 -18.05 -5.13 0.40
CA ALA A 147 -18.70 -3.83 0.27
C ALA A 147 -20.23 -3.93 0.25
N SER A 148 -20.78 -5.09 -0.10
CA SER A 148 -22.22 -5.36 -0.10
C SER A 148 -22.77 -5.75 1.28
N SER A 149 -21.90 -5.96 2.28
CA SER A 149 -22.28 -6.48 3.60
C SER A 149 -21.90 -5.54 4.73
N ARG A 150 -22.91 -4.94 5.38
CA ARG A 150 -22.68 -4.13 6.58
C ARG A 150 -22.10 -4.95 7.73
N GLU A 151 -22.51 -6.23 7.85
CA GLU A 151 -21.97 -7.17 8.83
C GLU A 151 -20.45 -7.35 8.62
N SER A 152 -20.02 -7.55 7.37
CA SER A 152 -18.59 -7.69 7.03
C SER A 152 -17.79 -6.44 7.38
N TRP A 153 -18.36 -5.25 7.13
CA TRP A 153 -17.75 -3.99 7.54
C TRP A 153 -17.63 -3.85 9.05
N ASP A 154 -18.70 -4.10 9.81
CA ASP A 154 -18.69 -3.96 11.27
C ASP A 154 -17.73 -4.96 11.93
N GLU A 155 -17.60 -6.17 11.37
CA GLU A 155 -16.58 -7.16 11.77
C GLU A 155 -15.16 -6.64 11.52
N MET A 156 -14.90 -6.09 10.34
CA MET A 156 -13.61 -5.49 9.99
C MET A 156 -13.25 -4.34 10.93
N VAL A 157 -14.19 -3.42 11.19
CA VAL A 157 -14.03 -2.31 12.13
C VAL A 157 -13.69 -2.84 13.53
N THR A 158 -14.42 -3.87 13.99
CA THR A 158 -14.18 -4.50 15.29
C THR A 158 -12.80 -5.13 15.36
N ALA A 159 -12.37 -5.84 14.32
CA ALA A 159 -11.04 -6.44 14.24
C ALA A 159 -9.93 -5.37 14.27
N TYR A 160 -10.09 -4.29 13.50
CA TYR A 160 -9.14 -3.18 13.48
C TYR A 160 -9.04 -2.50 14.86
N GLU A 161 -10.16 -2.14 15.50
CA GLU A 161 -10.14 -1.46 16.80
C GLU A 161 -9.64 -2.37 17.93
N ARG A 162 -9.95 -3.68 17.85
CA ARG A 162 -9.37 -4.67 18.77
C ARG A 162 -7.86 -4.71 18.64
N MET A 163 -7.33 -4.81 17.42
CA MET A 163 -5.87 -4.79 17.21
C MET A 163 -5.26 -3.47 17.69
N ARG A 164 -5.86 -2.33 17.34
CA ARG A 164 -5.38 -1.01 17.72
C ARG A 164 -5.33 -0.79 19.23
N SER A 165 -6.33 -1.29 19.97
CA SER A 165 -6.36 -1.18 21.43
C SER A 165 -5.24 -1.96 22.13
N ARG A 166 -4.66 -2.98 21.48
CA ARG A 166 -3.52 -3.75 21.97
C ARG A 166 -2.17 -3.05 21.75
N CYS A 167 -2.11 -1.98 20.95
CA CYS A 167 -0.89 -1.23 20.68
C CYS A 167 -0.61 -0.19 21.79
N LYS A 168 0.39 -0.45 22.65
CA LYS A 168 0.76 0.38 23.82
C LYS A 168 0.97 1.87 23.50
N ASP A 169 1.53 2.19 22.32
CA ASP A 169 1.82 3.57 21.90
C ASP A 169 1.01 4.02 20.68
N ARG A 170 -0.05 3.27 20.31
CA ARG A 170 -0.79 3.41 19.04
C ARG A 170 0.06 3.30 17.76
N ALA A 171 1.37 3.13 17.88
CA ALA A 171 2.26 2.81 16.78
C ALA A 171 2.08 1.35 16.40
N LEU A 172 1.65 1.13 15.16
CA LEU A 172 1.49 -0.21 14.60
C LEU A 172 2.86 -0.74 14.14
N PRO A 173 3.18 -2.03 14.40
CA PRO A 173 4.45 -2.65 13.97
C PRO A 173 4.48 -2.96 12.46
N PHE A 174 3.63 -2.32 11.67
CA PHE A 174 3.50 -2.51 10.22
C PHE A 174 4.06 -1.29 9.49
N LEU A 175 4.58 -1.52 8.29
CA LEU A 175 4.98 -0.46 7.37
C LEU A 175 3.80 0.47 7.06
N ALA A 176 2.64 -0.13 6.79
CA ALA A 176 1.38 0.56 6.58
C ALA A 176 0.19 -0.38 6.80
N THR A 177 -0.97 0.21 6.99
CA THR A 177 -2.25 -0.50 7.07
C THR A 177 -3.19 0.00 5.98
N MET A 178 -3.87 -0.94 5.32
CA MET A 178 -4.89 -0.66 4.32
C MET A 178 -6.23 -1.24 4.75
N ILE A 179 -7.30 -0.58 4.33
CA ILE A 179 -8.67 -1.05 4.42
C ILE A 179 -9.17 -1.24 2.98
N ALA A 180 -9.63 -2.44 2.70
CA ALA A 180 -9.92 -2.92 1.37
C ALA A 180 -11.37 -3.37 1.24
N ALA A 181 -12.11 -2.70 0.37
CA ALA A 181 -13.48 -3.08 0.03
C ALA A 181 -13.49 -4.03 -1.17
N MET A 182 -14.11 -5.20 -1.02
CA MET A 182 -14.45 -6.07 -2.14
C MET A 182 -15.75 -5.58 -2.75
N ASP A 183 -15.63 -4.90 -3.88
CA ASP A 183 -16.71 -4.18 -4.53
C ASP A 183 -16.90 -4.75 -5.94
N GLU A 184 -18.04 -5.41 -6.16
CA GLU A 184 -18.43 -5.90 -7.48
C GLU A 184 -18.72 -4.74 -8.46
N GLY A 185 -18.95 -3.52 -7.96
CA GLY A 185 -19.35 -2.36 -8.75
C GLY A 185 -20.80 -2.44 -9.26
N GLU A 186 -21.52 -3.52 -8.94
CA GLU A 186 -22.91 -3.75 -9.30
C GLU A 186 -23.77 -3.72 -8.04
N GLY A 187 -24.58 -2.66 -7.88
CA GLY A 187 -25.50 -2.48 -6.75
C GLY A 187 -25.12 -1.37 -5.77
N GLU A 188 -26.03 -1.07 -4.84
CA GLU A 188 -25.77 -0.13 -3.74
C GLU A 188 -24.90 -0.81 -2.68
N ALA A 189 -23.70 -0.29 -2.45
CA ALA A 189 -22.84 -0.75 -1.37
C ALA A 189 -23.51 -0.51 -0.01
N ALA A 190 -23.42 -1.49 0.90
CA ALA A 190 -23.93 -1.36 2.26
C ALA A 190 -23.16 -0.32 3.09
N VAL A 191 -21.97 0.07 2.61
CA VAL A 191 -21.12 1.12 3.19
C VAL A 191 -20.72 2.06 2.07
N SER A 192 -20.98 3.36 2.24
CA SER A 192 -20.59 4.35 1.23
C SER A 192 -19.07 4.49 1.14
N HIS A 193 -18.56 4.82 -0.05
CA HIS A 193 -17.13 5.10 -0.24
C HIS A 193 -16.62 6.19 0.72
N ALA A 194 -17.40 7.27 0.90
CA ALA A 194 -17.04 8.37 1.78
C ALA A 194 -16.95 7.95 3.26
N GLU A 195 -17.85 7.06 3.72
CA GLU A 195 -17.77 6.52 5.09
C GLU A 195 -16.49 5.71 5.28
N ALA A 196 -16.20 4.79 4.36
CA ALA A 196 -15.04 3.91 4.48
C ALA A 196 -13.71 4.67 4.36
N GLU A 197 -13.64 5.65 3.45
CA GLU A 197 -12.48 6.51 3.28
C GLU A 197 -12.26 7.43 4.49
N ALA A 198 -13.33 8.00 5.05
CA ALA A 198 -13.24 8.81 6.27
C ALA A 198 -12.76 7.97 7.46
N PHE A 199 -13.27 6.74 7.61
CA PHE A 199 -12.82 5.81 8.64
C PHE A 199 -11.31 5.51 8.50
N ALA A 200 -10.85 5.17 7.29
CA ALA A 200 -9.45 4.89 7.01
C ALA A 200 -8.55 6.11 7.27
N THR A 201 -8.95 7.28 6.77
CA THR A 201 -8.18 8.53 6.91
C THR A 201 -8.03 8.93 8.38
N GLN A 202 -9.11 8.87 9.17
CA GLN A 202 -9.08 9.17 10.61
C GLN A 202 -8.11 8.25 11.38
N ARG A 203 -7.81 7.08 10.82
CA ARG A 203 -6.97 6.03 11.39
C ARG A 203 -5.59 5.94 10.78
N ASN A 204 -5.24 6.86 9.87
CA ASN A 204 -4.00 6.83 9.11
C ASN A 204 -3.81 5.52 8.33
N CYS A 205 -4.91 4.95 7.84
CA CYS A 205 -4.92 3.83 6.92
C CYS A 205 -5.17 4.34 5.51
N ARG A 206 -4.73 3.59 4.49
CA ARG A 206 -5.14 3.82 3.11
C ARG A 206 -6.43 3.07 2.82
N PHE A 207 -7.36 3.68 2.09
CA PHE A 207 -8.56 3.01 1.60
C PHE A 207 -8.36 2.58 0.15
N VAL A 208 -8.71 1.35 -0.17
CA VAL A 208 -8.61 0.77 -1.52
C VAL A 208 -9.87 -0.03 -1.85
N LYS A 209 -10.20 -0.13 -3.13
CA LYS A 209 -11.26 -0.98 -3.64
C LYS A 209 -10.69 -2.05 -4.55
N PHE A 210 -11.21 -3.25 -4.42
CA PHE A 210 -10.85 -4.38 -5.27
C PHE A 210 -12.09 -4.93 -5.95
N SER A 211 -11.95 -5.24 -7.24
CA SER A 211 -12.95 -6.03 -7.95
C SER A 211 -12.71 -7.51 -7.67
N PRO A 212 -13.60 -8.22 -6.97
CA PRO A 212 -13.46 -9.66 -6.75
C PRO A 212 -13.54 -10.47 -8.07
N ARG A 213 -14.18 -9.92 -9.10
CA ARG A 213 -14.26 -10.52 -10.43
C ARG A 213 -12.94 -10.41 -11.21
N THR A 214 -12.40 -9.20 -11.31
CA THR A 214 -11.26 -8.91 -12.22
C THR A 214 -9.92 -8.82 -11.50
N GLY A 215 -9.93 -8.71 -10.17
CA GLY A 215 -8.76 -8.36 -9.39
C GLY A 215 -8.39 -6.88 -9.41
N ARG A 216 -9.05 -6.05 -10.25
CA ARG A 216 -8.73 -4.64 -10.45
C ARG A 216 -8.50 -3.91 -9.13
N GLY A 217 -7.38 -3.20 -9.04
CA GLY A 217 -6.94 -2.41 -7.89
C GLY A 217 -5.90 -3.10 -7.01
N THR A 218 -5.72 -4.42 -7.15
CA THR A 218 -4.78 -5.22 -6.34
C THR A 218 -3.33 -4.82 -6.64
N CYS A 219 -2.95 -4.69 -7.92
CA CYS A 219 -1.64 -4.22 -8.34
C CYS A 219 -1.30 -2.83 -7.78
N ASP A 220 -2.23 -1.89 -7.86
CA ASP A 220 -2.02 -0.53 -7.37
C ASP A 220 -1.88 -0.51 -5.84
N ALA A 221 -2.65 -1.32 -5.11
CA ALA A 221 -2.54 -1.43 -3.65
C ALA A 221 -1.21 -2.05 -3.22
N VAL A 222 -0.81 -3.18 -3.81
CA VAL A 222 0.46 -3.83 -3.51
C VAL A 222 1.63 -2.94 -3.94
N GLY A 223 1.57 -2.35 -5.14
CA GLY A 223 2.56 -1.39 -5.63
C GLY A 223 2.72 -0.21 -4.67
N SER A 224 1.62 0.36 -4.18
CA SER A 224 1.64 1.45 -3.19
C SER A 224 2.31 1.04 -1.86
N LEU A 225 2.21 -0.23 -1.45
CA LEU A 225 2.94 -0.74 -0.29
C LEU A 225 4.43 -0.96 -0.59
N VAL A 226 4.76 -1.43 -1.80
CA VAL A 226 6.15 -1.59 -2.26
C VAL A 226 6.86 -0.23 -2.34
N GLU A 227 6.19 0.82 -2.79
CA GLU A 227 6.72 2.18 -2.80
C GLU A 227 7.06 2.68 -1.38
N LEU A 228 6.19 2.38 -0.41
CA LEU A 228 6.48 2.67 1.00
C LEU A 228 7.66 1.83 1.52
N ALA A 229 7.70 0.55 1.15
CA ALA A 229 8.80 -0.35 1.52
C ALA A 229 10.12 0.15 0.94
N HIS A 230 10.08 0.76 -0.25
CA HIS A 230 11.22 1.37 -0.89
C HIS A 230 11.72 2.61 -0.18
N GLY A 231 10.82 3.49 0.28
CA GLY A 231 11.17 4.62 1.13
C GLY A 231 11.73 4.21 2.50
N ALA A 232 11.33 3.04 3.01
CA ALA A 232 11.76 2.48 4.29
C ALA A 232 12.82 1.37 4.16
N ARG A 233 13.44 1.16 2.99
CA ARG A 233 14.27 -0.02 2.67
C ARG A 233 15.48 -0.22 3.58
N ASP A 234 16.00 0.86 4.15
CA ASP A 234 17.14 0.86 5.06
C ASP A 234 16.71 0.57 6.52
N GLN A 235 15.40 0.43 6.77
CA GLN A 235 14.85 -0.06 8.02
C GLN A 235 14.81 -1.58 8.00
N TYR A 236 15.18 -2.21 9.13
CA TYR A 236 15.12 -3.67 9.29
C TYR A 236 15.99 -4.46 8.28
N THR A 237 17.17 -3.94 7.92
CA THR A 237 18.10 -4.51 6.92
C THR A 237 18.51 -5.96 7.19
N LYS A 238 18.49 -6.81 6.16
CA LYS A 238 18.96 -8.20 6.26
C LYS A 238 20.40 -8.25 6.80
N GLY A 239 20.66 -9.16 7.73
CA GLY A 239 21.93 -9.30 8.46
C GLY A 239 21.80 -9.05 9.96
N GLN A 240 22.91 -9.31 10.65
CA GLN A 240 22.98 -9.36 12.12
C GLN A 240 22.53 -8.06 12.80
N ALA A 241 22.79 -6.91 12.17
CA ALA A 241 22.41 -5.60 12.70
C ALA A 241 20.87 -5.40 12.75
N GLY A 242 20.12 -6.00 11.82
CA GLY A 242 18.66 -5.88 11.76
C GLY A 242 17.91 -7.01 12.45
N ASP A 243 18.58 -8.13 12.80
CA ASP A 243 17.94 -9.33 13.36
C ASP A 243 17.15 -9.02 14.65
N ALA A 244 17.77 -8.33 15.59
CA ALA A 244 17.12 -8.00 16.86
C ALA A 244 15.87 -7.12 16.66
N GLN A 245 15.91 -6.18 15.71
CA GLN A 245 14.76 -5.31 15.41
C GLN A 245 13.64 -6.08 14.72
N ARG A 246 13.97 -6.96 13.76
CA ARG A 246 12.99 -7.83 13.10
C ARG A 246 12.34 -8.79 14.08
N TYR A 247 13.11 -9.39 14.97
CA TYR A 247 12.61 -10.29 16.01
C TYR A 247 11.67 -9.58 16.99
N LYS A 248 12.08 -8.40 17.47
CA LYS A 248 11.21 -7.57 18.32
C LYS A 248 9.89 -7.22 17.63
N ARG A 249 9.93 -6.84 16.34
CA ARG A 249 8.74 -6.51 15.56
C ARG A 249 7.84 -7.73 15.34
N ALA A 250 8.43 -8.88 15.01
CA ALA A 250 7.71 -10.13 14.78
C ALA A 250 6.93 -10.56 16.04
N ASN A 251 7.56 -10.53 17.21
CA ASN A 251 6.90 -10.84 18.48
C ASN A 251 5.80 -9.84 18.83
N ALA A 252 6.01 -8.55 18.51
CA ALA A 252 4.97 -7.54 18.71
C ALA A 252 3.75 -7.82 17.82
N ILE A 253 3.95 -8.20 16.56
CA ILE A 253 2.86 -8.58 15.65
C ILE A 253 2.13 -9.81 16.16
N GLU A 254 2.85 -10.86 16.55
CA GLU A 254 2.26 -12.08 17.10
C GLU A 254 1.38 -11.78 18.31
N ALA A 255 1.86 -10.98 19.26
CA ALA A 255 1.09 -10.56 20.42
C ALA A 255 -0.18 -9.74 20.07
N LEU A 256 -0.22 -9.04 18.92
CA LEU A 256 -1.42 -8.33 18.48
C LEU A 256 -2.53 -9.30 18.03
N PHE A 257 -2.18 -10.46 17.51
CA PHE A 257 -3.14 -11.43 16.95
C PHE A 257 -3.43 -12.61 17.88
N SER A 258 -2.57 -12.88 18.87
CA SER A 258 -2.87 -13.88 19.89
C SER A 258 -4.21 -13.62 20.58
N SER A 259 -4.96 -14.70 20.80
CA SER A 259 -6.11 -14.68 21.68
C SER A 259 -5.60 -14.63 23.12
N GLN A 260 -5.55 -13.43 23.71
CA GLN A 260 -5.73 -13.41 25.15
C GLN A 260 -7.21 -13.71 25.38
N GLY A 261 -7.47 -14.91 25.90
CA GLY A 261 -8.79 -15.39 26.31
C GLY A 261 -9.42 -14.54 27.41
#